data_AF-I4DQF4-F1
#
_entry.id   AF-I4DQF4-F1
#
_cell.length_a   1.000
_cell.length_b   1.000
_cell.length_c   1.000
_cell.angle_alpha   90.00
_cell.angle_beta   90.00
_cell.angle_gamma   90.00
#
_symmetry.space_group_name_H-M   'P 1'
#
loop_
_entity.id
_entity.type
_entity.pdbx_description
1 polymer ?
#
loop_
_entity_poly.entity_id
_entity_poly.type
_entity_poly.pdbx_seq_one_letter_code
_entity_poly.pdbx_strand_id
1 'polypeptide(L)'
;MLTRWVTLALVAATWRAAEACSCMPQHPQTLFCKSDFVIVGRVQKLFRGNDTYDAYKVKIRNIYKTTPKAVVALKSGRLLTASHEALCGVSLQPRETYVITGNVVHLQAHIDFCGYVNKWRDVTPRQRKGFRLLYKQGCTCKVHVSRRRTKSPNTCGTNYDDCFERHGICLHDRDRRCRWTRAPALTRCQQKPHFNSTMTRIAASNVNINRNKHLYISTRL
;
A
#
# COMPACT_ATOMS: atom_id res chain seq x y z
N MET A 1 -8.60 -49.61 -4.53
CA MET A 1 -8.09 -49.01 -5.79
C MET A 1 -9.00 -47.88 -6.28
N LEU A 2 -10.32 -48.09 -6.39
CA LEU A 2 -11.30 -47.10 -6.87
C LEU A 2 -11.36 -45.79 -6.03
N THR A 3 -11.26 -45.89 -4.71
CA THR A 3 -11.32 -44.74 -3.78
C THR A 3 -10.16 -43.74 -3.96
N ARG A 4 -8.99 -44.20 -4.39
CA ARG A 4 -7.83 -43.34 -4.71
C ARG A 4 -8.07 -42.51 -5.98
N TRP A 5 -8.77 -43.06 -6.96
CA TRP A 5 -9.10 -42.34 -8.19
C TRP A 5 -10.23 -41.33 -7.97
N VAL A 6 -11.23 -41.69 -7.15
CA VAL A 6 -12.31 -40.77 -6.76
C VAL A 6 -11.78 -39.57 -5.97
N THR A 7 -10.85 -39.80 -5.03
CA THR A 7 -10.21 -38.71 -4.28
C THR A 7 -9.34 -37.81 -5.17
N LEU A 8 -8.57 -38.39 -6.10
CA LEU A 8 -7.81 -37.59 -7.07
C LEU A 8 -8.71 -36.76 -7.99
N ALA A 9 -9.84 -37.32 -8.44
CA ALA A 9 -10.80 -36.61 -9.28
C ALA A 9 -11.48 -35.45 -8.54
N LEU A 10 -11.80 -35.61 -7.25
CA LEU A 10 -12.37 -34.54 -6.42
C LEU A 10 -11.38 -33.41 -6.14
N VAL A 11 -10.09 -33.73 -5.92
CA VAL A 11 -9.04 -32.71 -5.76
C VAL A 11 -8.77 -31.98 -7.08
N ALA A 12 -8.76 -32.68 -8.21
CA ALA A 12 -8.62 -32.06 -9.53
C ALA A 12 -9.83 -31.16 -9.88
N ALA A 13 -11.05 -31.58 -9.53
CA ALA A 13 -12.27 -30.79 -9.76
C ALA A 13 -12.35 -29.52 -8.88
N THR A 14 -11.64 -29.50 -7.75
CA THR A 14 -11.54 -28.33 -6.85
C THR A 14 -10.32 -27.46 -7.13
N TRP A 15 -9.49 -27.83 -8.11
CA TRP A 15 -8.37 -27.00 -8.61
C TRP A 15 -8.90 -25.84 -9.45
N ARG A 16 -9.71 -24.97 -8.84
CA ARG A 16 -9.85 -23.61 -9.33
C ARG A 16 -8.70 -22.84 -8.71
N ALA A 17 -7.76 -22.39 -9.53
CA ALA A 17 -6.79 -21.39 -9.11
C ALA A 17 -7.59 -20.23 -8.53
N ALA A 18 -7.49 -20.02 -7.21
CA ALA A 18 -8.03 -18.83 -6.60
C ALA A 18 -7.15 -17.68 -7.09
N GLU A 19 -7.62 -16.97 -8.11
CA GLU A 19 -7.01 -15.72 -8.55
C GLU A 19 -7.11 -14.73 -7.39
N ALA A 20 -5.99 -14.56 -6.70
CA ALA A 20 -5.84 -13.58 -5.64
C ALA A 20 -5.21 -12.30 -6.23
N CYS A 21 -5.56 -11.15 -5.66
CA CYS A 21 -4.94 -9.90 -6.05
C CYS A 21 -3.43 -9.92 -5.76
N SER A 22 -2.61 -9.65 -6.76
CA SER A 22 -1.17 -9.48 -6.63
C SER A 22 -0.72 -8.20 -7.33
N CYS A 23 0.03 -7.37 -6.61
CA CYS A 23 0.51 -6.08 -7.10
C CYS A 23 2.03 -6.06 -7.18
N MET A 24 2.57 -5.49 -8.24
CA MET A 24 4.00 -5.19 -8.29
C MET A 24 4.32 -4.05 -7.29
N PRO A 25 5.28 -4.21 -6.37
CA PRO A 25 5.65 -3.16 -5.43
C PRO A 25 6.08 -1.88 -6.14
N GLN A 26 5.48 -0.75 -5.75
CA GLN A 26 5.79 0.56 -6.31
C GLN A 26 6.03 1.59 -5.23
N HIS A 27 7.02 2.45 -5.46
CA HIS A 27 7.31 3.56 -4.57
C HIS A 27 6.15 4.58 -4.57
N PRO A 28 5.83 5.26 -3.44
CA PRO A 28 4.72 6.21 -3.36
C PRO A 28 4.81 7.36 -4.39
N GLN A 29 6.01 7.79 -4.75
CA GLN A 29 6.24 8.73 -5.86
C GLN A 29 5.75 8.18 -7.20
N THR A 30 6.03 6.92 -7.52
CA THR A 30 5.58 6.29 -8.76
C THR A 30 4.06 6.21 -8.81
N LEU A 31 3.44 5.81 -7.69
CA LEU A 31 1.99 5.76 -7.55
C LEU A 31 1.38 7.16 -7.72
N PHE A 32 1.93 8.18 -7.06
CA PHE A 32 1.54 9.58 -7.27
C PHE A 32 1.61 9.99 -8.75
N CYS A 33 2.68 9.63 -9.45
CA CYS A 33 2.90 10.04 -10.83
C CYS A 33 1.97 9.33 -11.83
N LYS A 34 1.63 8.06 -11.59
CA LYS A 34 0.73 7.28 -12.45
C LYS A 34 -0.75 7.59 -12.22
N SER A 35 -1.13 8.00 -11.02
CA SER A 35 -2.54 8.20 -10.66
C SER A 35 -3.18 9.43 -11.30
N ASP A 36 -4.45 9.35 -11.64
CA ASP A 36 -5.23 10.51 -12.11
C ASP A 36 -5.53 11.51 -11.00
N PHE A 37 -5.71 11.02 -9.77
CA PHE A 37 -5.91 11.88 -8.60
C PHE A 37 -5.14 11.39 -7.38
N VAL A 38 -4.80 12.34 -6.52
CA VAL A 38 -4.24 12.10 -5.20
C VAL A 38 -4.90 13.05 -4.22
N ILE A 39 -5.60 12.50 -3.24
CA ILE A 39 -6.40 13.25 -2.28
C ILE A 39 -6.09 12.84 -0.85
N VAL A 40 -6.41 13.73 0.10
CA VAL A 40 -6.60 13.39 1.50
C VAL A 40 -8.06 13.58 1.84
N GLY A 41 -8.70 12.53 2.33
CA GLY A 41 -10.14 12.52 2.57
C GLY A 41 -10.53 11.71 3.79
N ARG A 42 -11.60 12.12 4.47
CA ARG A 42 -12.20 11.39 5.59
C ARG A 42 -13.36 10.55 5.09
N VAL A 43 -13.33 9.25 5.35
CA VAL A 43 -14.40 8.33 4.97
C VAL A 43 -15.62 8.61 5.83
N GLN A 44 -16.78 8.79 5.19
CA GLN A 44 -18.04 9.05 5.87
C GLN A 44 -18.87 7.79 5.97
N LYS A 45 -19.10 7.11 4.84
CA LYS A 45 -20.00 5.97 4.74
C LYS A 45 -19.55 5.02 3.62
N LEU A 46 -19.73 3.73 3.84
CA LEU A 46 -19.63 2.67 2.83
C LEU A 46 -21.04 2.37 2.30
N PHE A 47 -21.15 2.23 0.99
CA PHE A 47 -22.30 1.70 0.29
C PHE A 47 -21.84 0.42 -0.39
N ARG A 48 -22.34 -0.72 0.06
CA ARG A 48 -22.11 -1.99 -0.62
C ARG A 48 -22.93 -2.00 -1.90
N GLY A 49 -22.28 -2.25 -3.03
CA GLY A 49 -22.96 -2.35 -4.31
C GLY A 49 -23.44 -3.77 -4.57
N ASN A 50 -23.78 -4.06 -5.83
CA ASN A 50 -23.98 -5.42 -6.31
C ASN A 50 -22.58 -6.06 -6.43
N ASP A 51 -22.32 -7.20 -5.78
CA ASP A 51 -21.08 -7.99 -5.48
C ASP A 51 -19.73 -7.68 -6.19
N THR A 52 -19.76 -6.95 -7.29
CA THR A 52 -18.64 -6.42 -8.06
C THR A 52 -17.94 -5.20 -7.42
N TYR A 53 -18.68 -4.15 -7.03
CA TYR A 53 -18.10 -2.87 -6.61
C TYR A 53 -18.76 -2.28 -5.37
N ASP A 54 -17.93 -1.82 -4.45
CA ASP A 54 -18.31 -1.04 -3.28
C ASP A 54 -17.99 0.44 -3.50
N ALA A 55 -18.78 1.32 -2.88
CA ALA A 55 -18.62 2.76 -2.99
C ALA A 55 -18.44 3.42 -1.63
N TYR A 56 -17.37 4.21 -1.45
CA TYR A 56 -17.15 5.03 -0.26
C TYR A 56 -17.52 6.48 -0.55
N LYS A 57 -18.36 7.07 0.32
CA LYS A 57 -18.51 8.53 0.38
C LYS A 57 -17.41 9.12 1.24
N VAL A 58 -16.66 10.04 0.67
CA VAL A 58 -15.49 10.67 1.29
C VAL A 58 -15.65 12.18 1.31
N LYS A 59 -15.37 12.80 2.46
CA LYS A 59 -15.20 14.24 2.58
C LYS A 59 -13.75 14.59 2.24
N ILE A 60 -13.52 15.09 1.04
CA ILE A 60 -12.20 15.51 0.56
C ILE A 60 -11.76 16.75 1.35
N ARG A 61 -10.56 16.70 1.94
CA ARG A 61 -9.94 17.81 2.68
C ARG A 61 -8.91 18.54 1.83
N ASN A 62 -8.07 17.77 1.13
CA ASN A 62 -7.01 18.29 0.28
C ASN A 62 -6.93 17.49 -1.02
N ILE A 63 -6.62 18.18 -2.11
CA ILE A 63 -6.33 17.58 -3.41
C ILE A 63 -4.88 17.95 -3.74
N TYR A 64 -4.02 16.95 -3.87
CA TYR A 64 -2.60 17.14 -4.20
C TYR A 64 -2.31 16.94 -5.69
N LYS A 65 -3.12 16.13 -6.36
CA LYS A 65 -3.07 15.92 -7.80
C LYS A 65 -4.49 15.66 -8.31
N THR A 66 -4.81 16.20 -9.47
CA THR A 66 -6.05 15.89 -10.19
C THR A 66 -5.85 16.17 -11.68
N THR A 67 -6.35 15.30 -12.54
CA THR A 67 -6.51 15.54 -13.98
C THR A 67 -7.88 16.17 -14.26
N PRO A 68 -8.13 16.79 -15.42
CA PRO A 68 -9.43 17.36 -15.75
C PRO A 68 -10.59 16.36 -15.61
N LYS A 69 -10.39 15.11 -16.04
CA LYS A 69 -11.37 14.02 -15.86
C LYS A 69 -11.58 13.67 -14.38
N ALA A 70 -10.53 13.73 -13.56
CA ALA A 70 -10.65 13.47 -12.12
C ALA A 70 -11.37 14.57 -11.36
N VAL A 71 -11.26 15.83 -11.80
CA VAL A 71 -12.07 16.93 -11.25
C VAL A 71 -13.55 16.60 -11.36
N VAL A 72 -14.00 16.11 -12.52
CA VAL A 72 -15.41 15.71 -12.74
C VAL A 72 -15.78 14.50 -11.89
N ALA A 73 -14.97 13.43 -11.93
CA ALA A 73 -15.23 12.19 -11.21
C ALA A 73 -15.34 12.40 -9.68
N LEU A 74 -14.49 13.28 -9.12
CA LEU A 74 -14.45 13.56 -7.69
C LEU A 74 -15.56 14.51 -7.20
N LYS A 75 -16.34 15.17 -8.09
CA LYS A 75 -17.45 16.06 -7.68
C LYS A 75 -18.45 15.36 -6.78
N SER A 76 -18.74 14.09 -7.05
CA SER A 76 -19.68 13.29 -6.25
C SER A 76 -19.13 12.95 -4.85
N GLY A 77 -17.81 13.04 -4.65
CA GLY A 77 -17.13 12.56 -3.46
C GLY A 77 -17.27 11.05 -3.24
N ARG A 78 -17.60 10.28 -4.28
CA ARG A 78 -17.70 8.81 -4.22
C ARG A 78 -16.45 8.19 -4.83
N LEU A 79 -15.86 7.23 -4.11
CA LEU A 79 -14.75 6.41 -4.59
C LEU A 79 -15.25 4.98 -4.74
N LEU A 80 -15.00 4.37 -5.90
CA LEU A 80 -15.37 2.99 -6.18
C LEU A 80 -14.16 2.07 -5.99
N THR A 81 -14.40 0.88 -5.48
CA THR A 81 -13.41 -0.19 -5.34
C THR A 81 -14.10 -1.52 -5.60
N ALA A 82 -13.36 -2.56 -5.99
CA ALA A 82 -13.92 -3.90 -6.00
C ALA A 82 -14.43 -4.28 -4.59
N SER A 83 -15.53 -5.05 -4.51
CA SER A 83 -16.14 -5.45 -3.22
C SER A 83 -15.33 -6.52 -2.48
N HIS A 84 -14.48 -7.25 -3.19
CA HIS A 84 -13.66 -8.33 -2.62
C HIS A 84 -12.16 -8.02 -2.72
N GLU A 85 -11.41 -8.35 -1.66
CA GLU A 85 -9.95 -8.17 -1.61
C GLU A 85 -9.23 -9.03 -2.67
N ALA A 86 -9.78 -10.20 -3.01
CA ALA A 86 -9.29 -11.05 -4.09
C ALA A 86 -9.29 -10.33 -5.46
N LEU A 87 -10.17 -9.35 -5.65
CA LEU A 87 -10.27 -8.50 -6.84
C LEU A 87 -9.57 -7.14 -6.67
N CYS A 88 -8.61 -7.05 -5.73
CA CYS A 88 -7.91 -5.82 -5.36
C CYS A 88 -8.81 -4.76 -4.73
N GLY A 89 -9.90 -5.19 -4.09
CA GLY A 89 -10.76 -4.32 -3.30
C GLY A 89 -10.06 -3.77 -2.05
N VAL A 90 -10.40 -2.54 -1.66
CA VAL A 90 -9.89 -1.91 -0.44
C VAL A 90 -10.97 -1.73 0.64
N SER A 91 -10.62 -2.07 1.86
CA SER A 91 -11.47 -1.87 3.04
C SER A 91 -11.06 -0.60 3.80
N LEU A 92 -11.90 0.43 3.76
CA LEU A 92 -11.65 1.70 4.44
C LEU A 92 -12.53 1.85 5.67
N GLN A 93 -11.92 2.28 6.79
CA GLN A 93 -12.65 2.47 8.04
C GLN A 93 -13.43 3.79 8.02
N PRO A 94 -14.75 3.77 8.32
CA PRO A 94 -15.51 4.99 8.50
C PRO A 94 -14.88 5.88 9.57
N ARG A 95 -15.00 7.21 9.38
CA ARG A 95 -14.42 8.24 10.25
C ARG A 95 -12.89 8.29 10.25
N GLU A 96 -12.18 7.44 9.52
CA GLU A 96 -10.73 7.54 9.39
C GLU A 96 -10.35 8.43 8.19
N THR A 97 -9.21 9.10 8.27
CA THR A 97 -8.69 9.98 7.21
C THR A 97 -7.54 9.28 6.50
N TYR A 98 -7.58 9.24 5.19
CA TYR A 98 -6.60 8.55 4.35
C TYR A 98 -5.97 9.51 3.36
N VAL A 99 -4.73 9.23 2.97
CA VAL A 99 -4.20 9.65 1.66
C VAL A 99 -4.50 8.53 0.68
N ILE A 100 -5.03 8.91 -0.48
CA ILE A 100 -5.56 7.99 -1.47
C ILE A 100 -5.08 8.44 -2.84
N THR A 101 -4.44 7.53 -3.56
CA THR A 101 -4.18 7.67 -4.99
C THR A 101 -5.19 6.82 -5.76
N GLY A 102 -5.70 7.31 -6.89
CA GLY A 102 -6.63 6.53 -7.70
C GLY A 102 -6.67 6.98 -9.14
N ASN A 103 -7.45 6.24 -9.93
CA ASN A 103 -7.57 6.42 -11.38
C ASN A 103 -9.02 6.67 -11.76
N VAL A 104 -9.22 7.32 -12.90
CA VAL A 104 -10.56 7.58 -13.43
C VAL A 104 -10.85 6.61 -14.56
N VAL A 105 -11.88 5.80 -14.37
CA VAL A 105 -12.41 4.84 -15.35
C VAL A 105 -13.87 5.18 -15.58
N HIS A 106 -14.29 5.33 -16.84
CA HIS A 106 -15.67 5.70 -17.20
C HIS A 106 -16.24 6.89 -16.38
N LEU A 107 -15.45 7.95 -16.21
CA LEU A 107 -15.78 9.15 -15.42
C LEU A 107 -16.04 8.92 -13.92
N GLN A 108 -15.73 7.74 -13.41
CA GLN A 108 -15.85 7.38 -12.00
C GLN A 108 -14.46 7.30 -11.37
N ALA A 109 -14.36 7.70 -10.10
CA ALA A 109 -13.10 7.64 -9.36
C ALA A 109 -12.93 6.25 -8.75
N HIS A 110 -11.97 5.49 -9.26
CA HIS A 110 -11.64 4.15 -8.78
C HIS A 110 -10.38 4.14 -7.93
N ILE A 111 -10.40 3.31 -6.90
CA ILE A 111 -9.29 3.02 -6.02
C ILE A 111 -9.17 1.50 -5.89
N ASP A 112 -7.96 1.02 -5.69
CA ASP A 112 -7.65 -0.40 -5.61
C ASP A 112 -6.49 -0.62 -4.64
N PHE A 113 -6.27 -1.88 -4.27
CA PHE A 113 -5.24 -2.32 -3.34
C PHE A 113 -3.82 -2.06 -3.86
N CYS A 114 -3.60 -1.98 -5.17
CA CYS A 114 -2.30 -1.70 -5.76
C CYS A 114 -1.93 -0.21 -5.73
N GLY A 115 -2.90 0.66 -5.46
CA GLY A 115 -2.69 2.09 -5.21
C GLY A 115 -2.03 2.37 -3.86
N TYR A 116 -1.72 3.64 -3.61
CA TYR A 116 -1.30 4.11 -2.30
C TYR A 116 -2.52 4.55 -1.48
N VAL A 117 -2.92 3.69 -0.53
CA VAL A 117 -4.05 3.93 0.38
C VAL A 117 -3.57 3.71 1.80
N ASN A 118 -3.31 4.79 2.53
CA ASN A 118 -2.82 4.72 3.91
C ASN A 118 -3.49 5.74 4.81
N LYS A 119 -3.67 5.38 6.09
CA LYS A 119 -4.21 6.30 7.10
C LYS A 119 -3.28 7.50 7.22
N TRP A 120 -3.83 8.70 7.18
CA TRP A 120 -3.08 9.95 7.17
C TRP A 120 -2.14 10.09 8.37
N ARG A 121 -2.57 9.59 9.53
CA ARG A 121 -1.76 9.57 10.77
C ARG A 121 -0.47 8.75 10.65
N ASP A 122 -0.48 7.70 9.82
CA ASP A 122 0.63 6.76 9.63
C ASP A 122 1.58 7.20 8.49
N VAL A 123 1.17 8.16 7.66
CA VAL A 123 2.01 8.73 6.60
C VAL A 123 3.13 9.58 7.20
N THR A 124 4.38 9.27 6.85
CA THR A 124 5.54 9.96 7.42
C THR A 124 5.56 11.45 7.03
N PRO A 125 6.16 12.34 7.83
CA PRO A 125 6.30 13.76 7.47
C PRO A 125 6.98 13.97 6.11
N ARG A 126 7.91 13.08 5.74
CA ARG A 126 8.61 13.12 4.45
C ARG A 126 7.68 12.73 3.30
N GLN A 127 6.88 11.68 3.46
CA GLN A 127 5.84 11.32 2.48
C GLN A 127 4.79 12.41 2.33
N ARG A 128 4.33 13.04 3.43
CA ARG A 128 3.40 14.19 3.37
C ARG A 128 3.98 15.34 2.55
N LYS A 129 5.27 15.68 2.75
CA LYS A 129 5.98 16.68 1.92
C LYS A 129 6.12 16.22 0.46
N GLY A 130 6.34 14.92 0.24
CA GLY A 130 6.31 14.26 -1.06
C GLY A 130 4.99 14.53 -1.80
N PHE A 131 3.87 14.09 -1.21
CA PHE A 131 2.54 14.26 -1.77
C PHE A 131 2.18 15.72 -2.03
N ARG A 132 2.49 16.62 -1.09
CA ARG A 132 2.13 18.05 -1.21
C ARG A 132 2.85 18.76 -2.35
N LEU A 133 4.08 18.36 -2.67
CA LEU A 133 4.93 19.14 -3.57
C LEU A 133 5.94 18.30 -4.36
N LEU A 134 6.76 17.51 -3.67
CA LEU A 134 8.01 17.02 -4.26
C LEU A 134 7.78 15.85 -5.23
N TYR A 135 6.78 14.99 -5.03
CA TYR A 135 6.53 13.88 -5.95
C TYR A 135 6.16 14.37 -7.35
N LYS A 136 5.42 15.48 -7.47
CA LYS A 136 5.12 16.11 -8.77
C LYS A 136 6.38 16.54 -9.51
N GLN A 137 7.33 17.15 -8.81
CA GLN A 137 8.62 17.58 -9.37
C GLN A 137 9.48 16.40 -9.83
N GLY A 138 9.31 15.24 -9.20
CA GLY A 138 10.06 14.03 -9.49
C GLY A 138 9.42 13.09 -10.50
N CYS A 139 8.28 13.43 -11.13
CA CYS A 139 7.59 12.48 -12.02
C CYS A 139 8.33 12.15 -13.32
N THR A 140 9.30 12.97 -13.71
CA THR A 140 10.23 12.69 -14.80
C THR A 140 11.28 11.64 -14.43
N CYS A 141 11.51 11.41 -13.13
CA CYS A 141 12.43 10.41 -12.62
C CYS A 141 11.72 9.06 -12.40
N LYS A 142 12.37 7.97 -12.84
CA LYS A 142 11.84 6.61 -12.68
C LYS A 142 12.37 5.98 -11.40
N VAL A 143 11.49 5.55 -10.50
CA VAL A 143 11.89 4.79 -9.31
C VAL A 143 11.77 3.29 -9.59
N HIS A 144 12.88 2.57 -9.48
CA HIS A 144 12.93 1.12 -9.65
C HIS A 144 13.01 0.40 -8.31
N VAL A 145 12.04 -0.47 -8.06
CA VAL A 145 12.04 -1.39 -6.92
C VAL A 145 12.70 -2.70 -7.37
N SER A 146 14.02 -2.66 -7.55
CA SER A 146 14.81 -3.82 -7.95
C SER A 146 16.18 -3.82 -7.27
N ARG A 147 16.79 -5.00 -7.13
CA ARG A 147 18.17 -5.16 -6.64
C ARG A 147 19.23 -4.84 -7.70
N ARG A 148 18.84 -4.89 -8.98
CA ARG A 148 19.75 -4.64 -10.09
C ARG A 148 19.98 -3.15 -10.24
N ARG A 149 21.23 -2.71 -10.13
CA ARG A 149 21.59 -1.32 -10.40
C ARG A 149 21.25 -0.98 -11.84
N THR A 150 20.29 -0.08 -12.02
CA THR A 150 20.02 0.52 -13.33
C THR A 150 21.08 1.59 -13.57
N LYS A 151 21.79 1.54 -14.71
CA LYS A 151 22.79 2.56 -15.07
C LYS A 151 22.17 3.81 -15.71
N SER A 152 20.84 3.91 -15.75
CA SER A 152 20.17 5.05 -16.38
C SER A 152 20.35 6.31 -15.53
N PRO A 153 20.68 7.46 -16.13
CA PRO A 153 20.84 8.71 -15.38
C PRO A 153 19.52 9.23 -14.79
N ASN A 154 18.37 8.73 -15.27
CA ASN A 154 17.04 9.20 -14.87
C ASN A 154 16.32 8.23 -13.91
N THR A 155 17.08 7.40 -13.20
CA THR A 155 16.50 6.40 -12.28
C THR A 155 17.03 6.52 -10.85
N CYS A 156 16.15 6.21 -9.89
CA CYS A 156 16.54 5.93 -8.50
C CYS A 156 16.17 4.48 -8.15
N GLY A 157 17.13 3.71 -7.65
CA GLY A 157 16.89 2.34 -7.18
C GLY A 157 16.61 2.31 -5.67
N THR A 158 15.60 1.55 -5.24
CA THR A 158 15.32 1.35 -3.81
C THR A 158 15.98 0.09 -3.23
N ASN A 159 16.35 -0.90 -4.05
CA ASN A 159 16.85 -2.21 -3.61
C ASN A 159 15.91 -2.95 -2.61
N TYR A 160 14.60 -2.71 -2.66
CA TYR A 160 13.62 -3.21 -1.69
C TYR A 160 13.83 -2.73 -0.23
N ASP A 161 14.61 -1.68 -0.03
CA ASP A 161 14.79 -1.06 1.29
C ASP A 161 13.59 -0.14 1.61
N ASP A 162 12.93 -0.42 2.73
CA ASP A 162 11.72 0.27 3.20
C ASP A 162 11.99 1.73 3.59
N CYS A 163 13.25 2.07 3.90
CA CYS A 163 13.67 3.42 4.22
C CYS A 163 13.47 4.34 3.00
N PHE A 164 13.71 3.84 1.79
CA PHE A 164 13.42 4.62 0.59
C PHE A 164 11.93 4.78 0.37
N GLU A 165 11.09 3.79 0.66
CA GLU A 165 9.63 3.93 0.56
C GLU A 165 9.07 4.97 1.53
N ARG A 166 9.60 4.99 2.77
CA ARG A 166 9.14 5.87 3.85
C ARG A 166 9.72 7.28 3.78
N HIS A 167 10.95 7.43 3.30
CA HIS A 167 11.70 8.68 3.39
C HIS A 167 12.38 9.12 2.08
N GLY A 168 12.45 8.25 1.08
CA GLY A 168 13.00 8.54 -0.22
C GLY A 168 12.11 9.49 -1.04
N ILE A 169 12.76 10.44 -1.70
CA ILE A 169 12.17 11.27 -2.76
C ILE A 169 13.23 11.39 -3.85
N CYS A 170 12.89 10.98 -5.07
CA CYS A 170 13.79 10.93 -6.22
C CYS A 170 13.56 12.18 -7.09
N LEU A 171 14.55 13.06 -7.19
CA LEU A 171 14.48 14.30 -7.96
C LEU A 171 15.71 14.45 -8.85
N HIS A 172 15.64 15.36 -9.83
CA HIS A 172 16.84 15.78 -10.56
C HIS A 172 17.80 16.53 -9.63
N ASP A 173 19.08 16.18 -9.73
CA ASP A 173 20.20 16.95 -9.17
C ASP A 173 20.62 18.08 -10.14
N ARG A 174 21.64 18.85 -9.77
CA ARG A 174 22.20 19.94 -10.59
C ARG A 174 22.61 19.50 -12.00
N ASP A 175 23.11 18.27 -12.13
CA ASP A 175 23.51 17.68 -13.41
C ASP A 175 22.34 17.09 -14.22
N ARG A 176 21.09 17.41 -13.85
CA ARG A 176 19.85 16.83 -14.43
C ARG A 176 19.79 15.29 -14.37
N ARG A 177 20.52 14.68 -13.43
CA ARG A 177 20.44 13.23 -13.14
C ARG A 177 19.50 12.99 -11.97
N CYS A 178 18.68 11.96 -12.04
CA CYS A 178 17.79 11.59 -10.94
C CYS A 178 18.58 10.96 -9.80
N ARG A 179 18.41 11.50 -8.59
CA ARG A 179 19.04 11.00 -7.37
C ARG A 179 18.06 11.06 -6.20
N TRP A 180 18.30 10.20 -5.22
CA TRP A 180 17.63 10.32 -3.93
C TRP A 180 18.05 11.61 -3.25
N THR A 181 17.06 12.43 -2.90
CA THR A 181 17.29 13.68 -2.17
C THR A 181 17.86 13.40 -0.78
N ARG A 182 18.80 14.24 -0.34
CA ARG A 182 19.36 14.15 1.02
C ARG A 182 18.26 14.45 2.05
N ALA A 183 18.12 13.58 3.04
CA ALA A 183 17.16 13.73 4.12
C ALA A 183 17.68 13.05 5.40
N PRO A 184 17.75 13.77 6.55
CA PRO A 184 18.19 13.17 7.80
C PRO A 184 17.38 11.94 8.21
N ALA A 185 16.07 11.94 7.95
CA ALA A 185 15.20 10.80 8.23
C ALA A 185 15.56 9.54 7.42
N LEU A 186 15.96 9.71 6.16
CA LEU A 186 16.41 8.60 5.32
C LEU A 186 17.75 8.05 5.84
N THR A 187 18.72 8.92 6.08
CA THR A 187 20.03 8.54 6.63
C THR A 187 19.90 7.81 7.96
N ARG A 188 19.09 8.33 8.89
CA ARG A 188 18.84 7.67 10.18
C ARG A 188 18.13 6.33 10.05
N CYS A 189 17.25 6.17 9.06
CA CYS A 189 16.58 4.89 8.82
C CYS A 189 17.59 3.83 8.36
N GLN A 190 18.46 4.19 7.41
CA GLN A 190 19.47 3.28 6.86
C GLN A 190 20.59 2.91 7.84
N GLN A 191 20.84 3.76 8.85
CA GLN A 191 21.81 3.49 9.91
C GLN A 191 21.27 2.56 11.00
N LYS A 192 19.96 2.32 11.07
CA LYS A 192 19.42 1.36 12.04
C LYS A 192 19.88 -0.03 11.62
N PRO A 193 20.44 -0.84 12.54
CA PRO A 193 20.68 -2.24 12.25
C PRO A 193 19.32 -2.87 11.91
N HIS A 194 19.19 -3.40 10.69
CA HIS A 194 18.06 -4.25 10.36
C HIS A 194 18.14 -5.46 11.28
N PHE A 195 17.21 -5.55 12.24
CA PHE A 195 17.06 -6.72 13.08
C PHE A 195 16.70 -7.87 12.16
N ASN A 196 17.68 -8.70 11.78
CA ASN A 196 17.42 -9.92 11.05
C ASN A 196 16.45 -10.75 11.88
N SER A 197 15.28 -11.05 11.33
CA SER A 197 14.23 -11.86 11.95
C SER A 197 14.64 -13.32 12.20
N THR A 198 15.93 -13.63 12.13
CA THR A 198 16.52 -14.96 12.28
C THR A 198 17.14 -15.21 13.66
N MET A 199 16.90 -14.33 14.65
CA MET A 199 17.34 -14.53 16.04
C MET A 199 16.23 -14.32 17.08
N THR A 200 15.08 -14.95 16.87
CA THR A 200 14.05 -15.10 17.93
C THR A 200 13.71 -16.55 18.25
N ARG A 201 14.66 -17.48 18.05
CA ARG A 201 14.53 -18.88 18.50
C ARG A 201 15.49 -19.31 19.62
N ILE A 202 16.39 -18.44 20.09
CA ILE A 202 17.37 -18.83 21.13
C ILE A 202 17.20 -18.07 22.45
N ALA A 203 16.45 -16.96 22.47
CA ALA A 203 16.24 -16.16 23.69
C ALA A 203 15.00 -16.57 24.52
N ALA A 204 14.37 -17.73 24.24
CA ALA A 204 13.24 -18.24 25.03
C ALA A 204 13.63 -19.38 25.99
N SER A 205 14.92 -19.71 26.11
CA SER A 205 15.35 -20.87 26.90
C SER A 205 15.89 -20.53 28.29
N ASN A 206 16.07 -19.25 28.66
CA ASN A 206 16.72 -18.88 29.92
C ASN A 206 16.08 -17.66 30.62
N VAL A 207 14.78 -17.74 30.91
CA VAL A 207 14.19 -17.03 32.06
C VAL A 207 13.31 -18.01 32.81
N ASN A 208 13.87 -18.53 33.90
CA ASN A 208 13.23 -19.40 34.87
C ASN A 208 12.47 -18.53 35.90
N ILE A 209 11.65 -19.20 36.73
CA ILE A 209 11.06 -18.75 38.02
C ILE A 209 9.56 -18.42 38.02
N ASN A 210 8.82 -19.43 38.51
CA ASN A 210 7.71 -19.37 39.47
C ASN A 210 6.65 -18.27 39.34
N ARG A 211 5.41 -18.70 39.06
CA ARG A 211 4.26 -18.42 39.95
C ARG A 211 3.15 -19.45 39.75
N ASN A 212 2.99 -20.29 40.78
CA ASN A 212 1.72 -20.94 41.12
C ASN A 212 0.59 -19.90 41.18
N LYS A 213 -0.56 -20.22 40.55
CA LYS A 213 -1.91 -20.04 41.11
C LYS A 213 -2.98 -20.63 40.16
N HIS A 214 -3.45 -21.81 40.54
CA HIS A 214 -4.85 -22.23 40.68
C HIS A 214 -5.94 -21.77 39.69
N LEU A 215 -6.58 -22.80 39.10
CA LEU A 215 -8.03 -23.03 38.92
C LEU A 215 -8.88 -21.98 38.19
N TYR A 216 -9.53 -22.37 37.08
CA TYR A 216 -10.89 -22.94 37.10
C TYR A 216 -11.30 -23.50 35.72
N ILE A 217 -11.91 -24.68 35.75
CA ILE A 217 -12.70 -25.34 34.72
C ILE A 217 -14.06 -24.61 34.59
N SER A 218 -14.64 -24.48 33.39
CA SER A 218 -16.04 -24.86 33.09
C SER A 218 -16.50 -24.47 31.67
N THR A 219 -16.98 -25.49 30.94
CA THR A 219 -18.12 -25.57 29.98
C THR A 219 -18.32 -24.50 28.89
N ARG A 220 -18.26 -24.86 27.60
CA ARG A 220 -19.35 -25.45 26.76
C ARG A 220 -20.66 -24.66 26.79
N LEU A 221 -20.99 -24.00 25.67
CA LEU A 221 -22.07 -24.36 24.75
C LEU A 221 -21.74 -23.81 23.36
#